data_AF-A0AAW6I0N1-F1
#
_entry.id   AF-A0AAW6I0N1-F1
#
_cell.length_a   1.000
_cell.length_b   1.000
_cell.length_c   1.000
_cell.angle_alpha   90.00
_cell.angle_beta   90.00
_cell.angle_gamma   90.00
#
_symmetry.space_group_name_H-M   'P 1'
#
loop_
_entity.id
_entity.type
_entity.pdbx_description
1 polymer ?
#
loop_
_entity_poly.entity_id
_entity_poly.type
_entity_poly.pdbx_seq_one_letter_code
_entity_poly.pdbx_strand_id
1 'polypeptide(L)'
;MKPWHIILILILCFLCFLTGRHTKKAEVGFICKTDTFIRVDTIRDSIPYPVYETVIQTVPELFPVYITLGGDTIREPVYIPVPITQKEYRTEDYRLSISGYKPNLDYIEIYRKTEQITKVVDRRFGIGITAGYGIGRNGLSPYVGIGGFYRIW
;
A
#
# COMPACT_ATOMS: atom_id res chain seq x y z
N MET A 1 29.55 -22.36 55.80
CA MET A 1 29.17 -20.98 55.43
C MET A 1 28.34 -20.38 56.55
N LYS A 2 28.58 -19.12 56.93
CA LYS A 2 27.80 -18.48 58.00
C LYS A 2 26.33 -18.39 57.56
N PRO A 3 25.35 -18.66 58.45
CA PRO A 3 23.92 -18.67 58.09
C PRO A 3 23.45 -17.35 57.47
N TRP A 4 24.12 -16.24 57.81
CA TRP A 4 23.90 -14.93 57.21
C TRP A 4 24.06 -14.88 55.68
N HIS A 5 25.03 -15.62 55.12
CA HIS A 5 25.26 -15.63 53.67
C HIS A 5 24.18 -16.40 52.91
N ILE A 6 23.61 -17.42 53.55
CA ILE A 6 22.51 -18.22 52.99
C ILE A 6 21.24 -17.36 52.90
N ILE A 7 20.98 -16.55 53.93
CA ILE A 7 19.83 -15.61 53.95
C ILE A 7 19.98 -14.55 52.85
N LEU A 8 21.19 -14.00 52.67
CA LEU A 8 21.46 -12.99 51.65
C LEU A 8 21.28 -13.52 50.23
N ILE A 9 21.71 -14.75 49.96
CA ILE A 9 21.54 -15.42 48.67
C ILE A 9 20.06 -15.70 48.39
N LEU A 10 19.29 -16.13 49.40
CA LEU A 10 17.85 -16.36 49.25
C LEU A 10 17.08 -15.07 48.92
N ILE A 11 17.42 -13.96 49.57
CA ILE A 11 16.82 -12.65 49.30
C ILE A 11 17.14 -12.18 47.88
N LEU A 12 18.40 -12.36 47.44
CA LEU A 12 18.81 -12.02 46.08
C LEU A 12 18.05 -12.84 45.03
N CYS A 13 17.92 -14.15 45.23
CA CYS A 13 17.14 -15.02 44.35
C CYS A 13 15.66 -14.61 44.29
N PHE A 14 15.08 -14.24 45.44
CA PHE A 14 13.68 -13.80 45.51
C PHE A 14 13.45 -12.47 44.77
N LEU A 15 14.37 -11.52 44.91
CA LEU A 15 14.36 -10.25 44.17
C LEU A 15 14.51 -10.48 42.67
N CYS A 16 15.46 -11.32 42.24
CA CYS A 16 15.62 -11.68 40.82
C CYS A 16 14.35 -12.32 40.24
N PHE A 17 13.68 -13.19 41.00
CA PHE A 17 12.43 -13.83 40.60
C PHE A 17 11.27 -12.84 40.47
N LEU A 18 11.14 -11.91 41.43
CA LEU A 18 10.13 -10.85 41.37
C LEU A 18 10.37 -9.91 40.19
N THR A 19 11.62 -9.49 39.96
CA THR A 19 11.96 -8.66 38.79
C THR A 19 11.71 -9.41 37.49
N GLY A 20 11.98 -10.72 37.42
CA GLY A 20 11.70 -11.56 36.26
C GLY A 20 10.20 -11.75 35.98
N ARG A 21 9.37 -11.80 37.03
CA ARG A 21 7.90 -11.82 36.87
C ARG A 21 7.36 -10.46 36.45
N HIS A 22 7.92 -9.37 36.97
CA HIS A 22 7.48 -8.01 36.64
C HIS A 22 7.98 -7.52 35.28
N THR A 23 9.01 -8.16 34.71
CA THR A 23 9.51 -7.90 33.35
C THR A 23 8.87 -8.78 32.28
N LYS A 24 7.92 -9.65 32.65
CA LYS A 24 6.91 -10.09 31.69
C LYS A 24 6.10 -8.85 31.32
N LYS A 25 6.60 -8.09 30.35
CA LYS A 25 5.81 -7.14 29.59
C LYS A 25 4.53 -7.88 29.31
N ALA A 26 3.41 -7.32 29.77
CA ALA A 26 2.15 -7.63 29.15
C ALA A 26 2.44 -7.46 27.66
N GLU A 27 2.50 -8.57 26.92
CA GLU A 27 2.18 -8.54 25.52
C GLU A 27 0.75 -8.02 25.54
N VAL A 28 0.63 -6.69 25.56
CA VAL A 28 -0.53 -5.99 25.07
C VAL A 28 -0.52 -6.40 23.62
N GLY A 29 -1.08 -7.58 23.37
CA GLY A 29 -1.55 -7.99 22.08
C GLY A 29 -2.53 -6.91 21.72
N PHE A 30 -2.03 -5.87 21.08
CA PHE A 30 -2.82 -5.12 20.14
C PHE A 30 -3.17 -6.16 19.09
N ILE A 31 -4.19 -6.97 19.38
CA ILE A 31 -5.05 -7.56 18.39
C ILE A 31 -5.70 -6.34 17.77
N CYS A 32 -4.93 -5.66 16.93
CA CYS A 32 -5.47 -4.78 15.93
C CYS A 32 -6.30 -5.74 15.09
N LYS A 33 -7.58 -5.80 15.41
CA LYS A 33 -8.57 -6.45 14.59
C LYS A 33 -8.51 -5.67 13.30
N THR A 34 -7.73 -6.17 12.34
CA THR A 34 -7.58 -5.56 11.03
C THR A 34 -8.90 -5.79 10.30
N ASP A 35 -9.91 -4.98 10.65
CA ASP A 35 -11.15 -4.90 9.91
C ASP A 35 -10.77 -4.34 8.54
N THR A 36 -10.63 -5.26 7.57
CA THR A 36 -10.29 -4.89 6.20
C THR A 36 -11.55 -4.34 5.56
N PHE A 37 -11.73 -3.02 5.70
CA PHE A 37 -12.80 -2.32 5.01
C PHE A 37 -12.37 -2.06 3.56
N ILE A 38 -12.94 -2.83 2.63
CA ILE A 38 -12.74 -2.63 1.20
C ILE A 38 -13.74 -1.57 0.74
N ARG A 39 -13.30 -0.31 0.73
CA ARG A 39 -14.05 0.79 0.10
C ARG A 39 -13.69 0.84 -1.38
N VAL A 40 -14.67 0.63 -2.26
CA VAL A 40 -14.50 0.80 -3.71
C VAL A 40 -15.11 2.15 -4.08
N ASP A 41 -14.29 3.18 -4.18
CA ASP A 41 -14.72 4.47 -4.73
C ASP A 41 -14.57 4.41 -6.26
N THR A 42 -15.70 4.46 -6.97
CA THR A 42 -15.72 4.48 -8.45
C THR A 42 -15.68 5.92 -8.93
N ILE A 43 -14.50 6.42 -9.30
CA ILE A 43 -14.37 7.73 -9.95
C ILE A 43 -14.68 7.54 -11.45
N ARG A 44 -15.67 8.27 -11.95
CA ARG A 44 -15.95 8.34 -13.39
C ARG A 44 -15.16 9.48 -13.99
N ASP A 45 -14.04 9.15 -14.62
CA ASP A 45 -13.27 10.10 -15.40
C ASP A 45 -13.91 10.28 -16.79
N SER A 46 -13.70 11.45 -17.40
CA SER A 46 -14.08 11.68 -18.80
C SER A 46 -13.30 10.73 -19.72
N ILE A 47 -14.02 9.99 -20.56
CA ILE A 47 -13.41 9.01 -21.48
C ILE A 47 -12.43 9.74 -22.40
N PRO A 48 -11.12 9.45 -22.35
CA PRO A 48 -10.14 10.11 -23.21
C PRO A 48 -10.40 9.75 -24.67
N TYR A 49 -10.01 10.64 -25.59
CA TYR A 49 -9.99 10.28 -27.01
C TYR A 49 -8.95 9.17 -27.25
N PRO A 50 -9.23 8.22 -28.16
CA PRO A 50 -8.27 7.17 -28.47
C PRO A 50 -7.02 7.80 -29.09
N VAL A 51 -5.86 7.37 -28.62
CA VAL A 51 -4.57 7.85 -29.14
C VAL A 51 -4.28 7.23 -30.50
N TYR A 52 -4.66 5.96 -30.66
CA TYR A 52 -4.51 5.22 -31.91
C TYR A 52 -5.83 4.56 -32.29
N GLU A 53 -6.17 4.64 -33.57
CA GLU A 53 -7.30 3.95 -34.18
C GLU A 53 -6.80 3.22 -35.42
N THR A 54 -6.87 1.89 -35.39
CA THR A 54 -6.35 1.02 -36.44
C THR A 54 -7.44 0.07 -36.91
N VAL A 55 -7.65 -0.05 -38.22
CA VAL A 55 -8.55 -1.07 -38.77
C VAL A 55 -7.80 -2.40 -38.83
N ILE A 56 -8.21 -3.39 -38.04
CA ILE A 56 -7.53 -4.70 -37.99
C ILE A 56 -8.09 -5.65 -39.05
N GLN A 57 -9.42 -5.67 -39.18
CA GLN A 57 -10.13 -6.67 -39.96
C GLN A 57 -11.38 -6.06 -40.57
N THR A 58 -11.90 -6.65 -41.63
CA THR A 58 -13.23 -6.34 -42.15
C THR A 58 -14.03 -7.63 -42.17
N VAL A 59 -15.17 -7.67 -41.49
CA VAL A 59 -16.02 -8.85 -41.38
C VAL A 59 -17.31 -8.61 -42.18
N PRO A 60 -17.68 -9.52 -43.10
CA PRO A 60 -18.96 -9.42 -43.79
C PRO A 60 -20.10 -9.79 -42.83
N GLU A 61 -21.04 -8.87 -42.60
CA GLU A 61 -22.27 -9.17 -41.87
C GLU A 61 -23.52 -9.01 -42.73
N LEU A 62 -24.52 -9.85 -42.45
CA LEU A 62 -25.79 -9.87 -43.15
C LEU A 62 -26.73 -8.82 -42.55
N PHE A 63 -26.99 -7.77 -43.31
CA PHE A 63 -27.97 -6.75 -42.94
C PHE A 63 -29.25 -6.92 -43.77
N PRO A 64 -30.43 -6.93 -43.14
CA PRO A 64 -31.69 -6.97 -43.88
C PRO A 64 -31.91 -5.62 -44.55
N VAL A 65 -31.95 -5.61 -45.88
CA VAL A 65 -32.31 -4.42 -46.67
C VAL A 65 -33.75 -4.60 -47.17
N TYR A 66 -34.54 -3.54 -47.03
CA TYR A 66 -35.90 -3.49 -47.54
C TYR A 66 -35.88 -2.82 -48.91
N ILE A 67 -36.16 -3.59 -49.96
CA ILE A 67 -36.20 -3.09 -51.33
C ILE A 67 -37.67 -2.97 -51.71
N THR A 68 -38.09 -1.78 -52.11
CA THR A 68 -39.46 -1.53 -52.59
C THR A 68 -39.46 -1.50 -54.11
N LEU A 69 -40.17 -2.44 -54.73
CA LEU A 69 -40.28 -2.56 -56.19
C LEU A 69 -41.76 -2.69 -56.53
N GLY A 70 -42.32 -1.69 -57.21
CA GLY A 70 -43.69 -1.74 -57.72
C GLY A 70 -44.81 -1.81 -56.67
N GLY A 71 -44.54 -1.43 -55.41
CA GLY A 71 -45.52 -1.47 -54.31
C GLY A 71 -45.31 -2.62 -53.32
N ASP A 72 -44.51 -3.62 -53.67
CA ASP A 72 -44.13 -4.70 -52.76
C ASP A 72 -42.82 -4.38 -52.03
N THR A 73 -42.75 -4.69 -50.74
CA THR A 73 -41.54 -4.56 -49.92
C THR A 73 -40.92 -5.94 -49.72
N ILE A 74 -39.79 -6.20 -50.36
CA ILE A 74 -39.04 -7.46 -50.23
C ILE A 74 -37.91 -7.24 -49.22
N ARG A 75 -37.71 -8.22 -48.34
CA ARG A 75 -36.61 -8.24 -47.37
C ARG A 75 -35.50 -9.17 -47.86
N GLU A 76 -34.42 -8.61 -48.38
CA GLU A 76 -33.25 -9.37 -48.82
C GLU A 76 -32.06 -9.10 -47.90
N PRO A 77 -31.35 -10.14 -47.41
CA PRO A 77 -30.15 -9.95 -46.62
C PRO A 77 -28.96 -9.65 -47.55
N VAL A 78 -28.30 -8.51 -47.33
CA VAL A 78 -27.12 -8.07 -48.10
C VAL A 78 -25.88 -8.16 -47.22
N TYR A 79 -24.76 -8.61 -47.80
CA TYR A 79 -23.46 -8.62 -47.12
C TYR A 79 -22.87 -7.21 -47.10
N ILE A 80 -22.71 -6.65 -45.91
CA ILE A 80 -22.03 -5.37 -45.69
C ILE A 80 -20.67 -5.64 -45.05
N PRO A 81 -19.56 -5.18 -45.67
CA PRO A 81 -18.25 -5.27 -45.06
C PRO A 81 -18.14 -4.28 -43.89
N VAL A 82 -18.11 -4.79 -42.66
CA VAL A 82 -17.97 -3.96 -41.47
C VAL A 82 -16.50 -3.94 -41.02
N PRO A 83 -15.84 -2.78 -41.00
CA PRO A 83 -14.47 -2.67 -40.50
C PRO A 83 -14.44 -2.80 -38.98
N ILE A 84 -13.58 -3.68 -38.49
CA ILE A 84 -13.25 -3.85 -37.08
C ILE A 84 -12.09 -2.92 -36.74
N THR A 85 -12.37 -1.93 -35.91
CA THR A 85 -11.38 -0.93 -35.46
C THR A 85 -10.87 -1.26 -34.08
N GLN A 86 -9.56 -1.27 -33.87
CA GLN A 86 -8.94 -1.24 -32.56
C GLN A 86 -8.72 0.20 -32.13
N LYS A 87 -9.15 0.52 -30.92
CA LYS A 87 -8.94 1.82 -30.30
C LYS A 87 -8.11 1.65 -29.05
N GLU A 88 -6.97 2.34 -29.00
CA GLU A 88 -6.09 2.34 -27.85
C GLU A 88 -6.26 3.63 -27.05
N TYR A 89 -6.52 3.48 -25.75
CA TYR A 89 -6.67 4.58 -24.81
C TYR A 89 -5.52 4.54 -23.82
N ARG A 90 -4.89 5.69 -23.62
CA ARG A 90 -3.71 5.82 -22.76
C ARG A 90 -3.86 7.01 -21.83
N THR A 91 -3.70 6.75 -20.55
CA THR A 91 -3.70 7.71 -19.44
C THR A 91 -2.44 7.47 -18.59
N GLU A 92 -2.19 8.32 -17.60
CA GLU A 92 -1.08 8.10 -16.66
C GLU A 92 -1.27 6.87 -15.77
N ASP A 93 -2.52 6.55 -15.41
CA ASP A 93 -2.83 5.50 -14.43
C ASP A 93 -3.28 4.18 -15.10
N TYR A 94 -3.59 4.19 -16.39
CA TYR A 94 -4.00 2.99 -17.12
C TYR A 94 -3.79 3.12 -18.63
N ARG A 95 -3.69 1.96 -19.30
CA ARG A 95 -3.70 1.80 -20.75
C ARG A 95 -4.65 0.67 -21.11
N LEU A 96 -5.52 0.86 -22.09
CA LEU A 96 -6.45 -0.18 -22.51
C LEU A 96 -6.64 -0.19 -24.03
N SER A 97 -6.97 -1.36 -24.56
CA SER A 97 -7.31 -1.56 -25.98
C SER A 97 -8.69 -2.17 -26.10
N ILE A 98 -9.50 -1.58 -26.96
CA ILE A 98 -10.84 -2.07 -27.29
C ILE A 98 -10.92 -2.31 -28.78
N SER A 99 -11.23 -3.54 -29.19
CA SER A 99 -11.58 -3.89 -30.56
C SER A 99 -13.06 -3.59 -30.81
N GLY A 100 -13.43 -3.13 -32.01
CA GLY A 100 -14.74 -2.57 -32.34
C GLY A 100 -15.44 -3.26 -33.50
N TYR A 101 -16.78 -3.23 -33.48
CA TYR A 101 -17.78 -4.18 -34.01
C TYR A 101 -17.91 -5.46 -33.16
N LYS A 102 -18.99 -5.47 -32.35
CA LYS A 102 -19.18 -6.29 -31.13
C LYS A 102 -18.02 -6.05 -30.14
N PRO A 103 -18.00 -4.86 -29.51
CA PRO A 103 -16.82 -4.37 -28.84
C PRO A 103 -16.35 -5.31 -27.74
N ASN A 104 -15.05 -5.62 -27.74
CA ASN A 104 -14.40 -6.47 -26.76
C ASN A 104 -13.21 -5.73 -26.16
N LEU A 105 -13.01 -5.91 -24.85
CA LEU A 105 -11.82 -5.40 -24.17
C LEU A 105 -10.68 -6.38 -24.39
N ASP A 106 -9.74 -6.03 -25.27
CA ASP A 106 -8.61 -6.91 -25.59
C ASP A 106 -7.66 -7.01 -24.38
N TYR A 107 -7.31 -5.85 -23.80
CA TYR A 107 -6.49 -5.79 -22.59
C TYR A 107 -6.68 -4.48 -21.82
N ILE A 108 -6.31 -4.54 -20.54
CA ILE A 108 -6.19 -3.39 -19.65
C ILE A 108 -4.94 -3.53 -18.78
N GLU A 109 -4.08 -2.52 -18.82
CA GLU A 109 -2.91 -2.34 -17.98
C GLU A 109 -3.20 -1.21 -16.99
N ILE A 110 -2.94 -1.44 -15.70
CA ILE A 110 -3.20 -0.46 -14.63
C ILE A 110 -1.89 -0.14 -13.93
N TYR A 111 -1.50 1.13 -13.92
CA TYR A 111 -0.28 1.63 -13.30
C TYR A 111 -0.60 2.15 -11.89
N ARG A 112 -0.47 1.28 -10.88
CA ARG A 112 -0.68 1.67 -9.48
C ARG A 112 0.52 2.44 -8.92
N LYS A 113 0.35 3.74 -8.67
CA LYS A 113 1.29 4.55 -7.91
C LYS A 113 1.26 4.10 -6.44
N THR A 114 2.36 3.53 -5.96
CA THR A 114 2.53 3.18 -4.54
C THR A 114 3.30 4.28 -3.86
N GLU A 115 2.62 5.12 -3.10
CA GLU A 115 3.28 6.16 -2.30
C GLU A 115 3.72 5.57 -0.96
N GLN A 116 5.03 5.45 -0.77
CA GLN A 116 5.59 5.08 0.53
C GLN A 116 5.74 6.33 1.38
N ILE A 117 4.77 6.59 2.25
CA ILE A 117 4.87 7.65 3.25
C ILE A 117 5.82 7.14 4.35
N THR A 118 7.12 7.41 4.21
CA THR A 118 8.06 7.19 5.30
C THR A 118 7.81 8.24 6.39
N LYS A 119 7.07 7.86 7.43
CA LYS A 119 7.06 8.65 8.68
C LYS A 119 8.42 8.46 9.35
N VAL A 120 9.31 9.44 9.17
CA VAL A 120 10.50 9.56 10.01
C VAL A 120 10.00 9.89 11.41
N VAL A 121 9.93 8.88 12.27
CA VAL A 121 9.62 9.07 13.68
C VAL A 121 10.83 9.78 14.29
N ASP A 122 10.70 11.09 14.48
CA ASP A 122 11.74 11.86 15.14
C ASP A 122 11.88 11.37 16.58
N ARG A 123 13.01 10.74 16.87
CA ARG A 123 13.25 10.08 18.16
C ARG A 123 13.67 11.14 19.18
N ARG A 124 12.65 11.73 19.83
CA ARG A 124 12.83 12.82 20.82
C ARG A 124 13.61 12.42 22.07
N PHE A 125 13.73 11.12 22.37
CA PHE A 125 14.46 10.60 23.52
C PHE A 125 15.64 9.75 23.08
N GLY A 126 16.85 10.11 23.53
CA GLY A 126 18.07 9.35 23.29
C GLY A 126 18.82 9.08 24.59
N ILE A 127 19.54 7.96 24.64
CA ILE A 127 20.48 7.64 25.71
C ILE A 127 21.88 7.82 25.11
N GLY A 128 22.73 8.60 25.76
CA GLY A 128 24.08 8.89 25.33
C GLY A 128 25.08 8.80 26.48
N ILE A 129 26.35 8.68 26.14
CA ILE A 129 27.44 8.79 27.11
C ILE A 129 27.73 10.27 27.31
N THR A 130 27.72 10.71 28.56
CA THR A 130 28.05 12.09 28.94
C THR A 130 29.35 12.10 29.74
N ALA A 131 30.19 13.10 29.49
CA ALA A 131 31.42 13.34 30.24
C ALA A 131 31.40 14.77 30.78
N GLY A 132 31.79 14.96 32.04
CA GLY A 132 31.79 16.26 32.69
C GLY A 132 32.72 16.31 33.90
N TYR A 133 32.83 17.47 34.54
CA TYR A 133 33.60 17.65 35.78
C TYR A 133 32.65 17.78 36.96
N GLY A 134 32.82 16.94 37.98
CA GLY A 134 32.01 16.93 39.19
C GLY A 134 32.88 17.09 40.45
N ILE A 135 32.25 17.39 41.58
CA ILE A 135 32.95 17.47 42.86
C ILE A 135 33.09 16.06 43.43
N GLY A 136 34.31 15.52 43.37
CA GLY A 136 34.69 14.25 43.97
C GLY A 136 35.32 14.43 45.35
N ARG A 137 35.62 13.30 46.02
CA ARG A 137 36.21 13.28 47.38
C ARG A 137 37.53 14.05 47.51
N ASN A 138 38.23 14.31 46.40
CA ASN A 138 39.52 15.02 46.36
C ASN A 138 39.49 16.31 45.51
N GLY A 139 38.31 16.91 45.29
CA GLY A 139 38.16 18.15 44.49
C GLY A 139 37.46 17.92 43.14
N LEU A 140 37.64 18.83 42.18
CA LEU A 140 37.03 18.73 40.85
C LEU A 140 37.61 17.53 40.08
N SER A 141 36.83 16.46 39.97
CA SER A 141 37.20 15.20 39.31
C SER A 141 36.37 14.98 38.04
N PRO A 142 36.98 14.50 36.93
CA PRO A 142 36.24 14.14 35.73
C PRO A 142 35.35 12.91 36.00
N TYR A 143 34.15 12.93 35.44
CA TYR A 143 33.16 11.85 35.53
C TYR A 143 32.65 11.49 34.13
N VAL A 144 32.44 10.19 33.90
CA VAL A 144 31.79 9.64 32.72
C VAL A 144 30.55 8.87 33.17
N GLY A 145 29.41 9.20 32.59
CA GLY A 145 28.12 8.61 32.94
C GLY A 145 27.22 8.37 31.74
N ILE A 146 26.07 7.75 31.99
CA ILE A 146 25.02 7.54 31.00
C ILE A 146 23.93 8.59 31.27
N GLY A 147 23.63 9.40 30.26
CA GLY A 147 22.62 10.46 30.33
C GLY A 147 21.49 10.23 29.33
N GLY A 148 20.26 10.50 29.76
CA GLY A 148 19.13 10.63 28.84
C GLY A 148 19.05 12.06 28.34
N PHE A 149 18.93 12.26 27.03
CA PHE A 149 18.71 13.57 26.43
C PHE A 149 17.36 13.60 25.72
N TYR A 150 16.66 14.73 25.88
CA TYR A 150 15.39 14.99 25.23
C TYR A 150 15.56 16.13 24.24
N ARG A 151 15.34 15.86 22.96
CA ARG A 151 15.36 16.88 21.91
C ARG A 151 14.00 17.58 21.90
N ILE A 152 14.02 18.86 22.25
CA ILE A 152 12.80 19.68 22.41
C ILE A 152 12.30 20.24 21.07
N TRP A 153 13.16 20.29 20.04
CA TRP A 153 12.87 20.71 18.66
C TRP A 153 13.83 20.06 17.68
#